data_AF-A0A151F680-F1
#
_entry.id   AF-A0A151F680-F1
#
_cell.length_a   1.000
_cell.length_b   1.000
_cell.length_c   1.000
_cell.angle_alpha   90.00
_cell.angle_beta   90.00
_cell.angle_gamma   90.00
#
_symmetry.space_group_name_H-M   'P 1'
#
loop_
_entity.id
_entity.type
_entity.pdbx_description
1 polymer ?
#
loop_
_entity_poly.entity_id
_entity_poly.type
_entity_poly.pdbx_seq_one_letter_code
_entity_poly.pdbx_strand_id
1 'polypeptide(L)'
;MKIEGALKRGMRGAYVKRLQEELKNLGYYRGSIDGIFGPETEAAVKKFQKEKKLKEDGIVGSITAKAINDALAKVPKKQDPLDLAKRIFGMLEKVEDKLCDEQKEEFKKLKGELEKQLKASQFQENIKATREGTTAEGLRPKTAYGFFTDTDKFVALPCTGLKGKWVEIVLPDGTRAVVPVGDVGPWNGGGTRKEPTKFDDPYWKTNSRPQAESGTDKRGRKTNKAGIDISQKLWEQMGLDPKAGSTRVKWRFVDPPKDGQVEITKRNGTKIKHKNKGG
;
A
#
# COMPACT_ATOMS: atom_id res chain seq x y z
N MET A 1 -1.15 16.77 -17.48
CA MET A 1 0.03 17.66 -17.44
C MET A 1 -0.26 19.13 -17.78
N LYS A 2 0.62 20.04 -17.31
CA LYS A 2 0.80 21.42 -17.82
C LYS A 2 2.13 21.44 -18.59
N ILE A 3 2.15 21.98 -19.80
CA ILE A 3 3.35 22.09 -20.63
C ILE A 3 3.58 23.55 -21.01
N GLU A 4 4.83 23.99 -20.91
CA GLU A 4 5.29 25.32 -21.34
C GLU A 4 5.88 25.16 -22.75
N GLY A 5 5.01 25.07 -23.76
CA GLY A 5 5.40 24.81 -25.15
C GLY A 5 4.82 23.52 -25.70
N ALA A 6 5.61 22.77 -26.46
CA ALA A 6 5.19 21.51 -27.08
C ALA A 6 6.23 20.41 -26.89
N LEU A 7 5.77 19.17 -26.67
CA LEU A 7 6.63 17.99 -26.66
C LEU A 7 6.62 17.32 -28.04
N LYS A 8 7.80 16.97 -28.55
CA LYS A 8 7.99 16.31 -29.85
C LYS A 8 9.16 15.34 -29.82
N ARG A 9 9.26 14.48 -30.83
CA ARG A 9 10.34 13.50 -30.98
C ARG A 9 11.72 14.14 -30.83
N GLY A 10 12.61 13.43 -30.15
CA GLY A 10 13.97 13.86 -29.82
C GLY A 10 14.08 14.58 -28.47
N MET A 11 12.97 15.07 -27.90
CA MET A 11 12.98 15.68 -26.56
C MET A 11 13.18 14.64 -25.46
N ARG A 12 13.72 15.09 -24.33
CA ARG A 12 13.97 14.26 -23.15
C ARG A 12 13.63 15.02 -21.85
N GLY A 13 13.39 14.29 -20.77
CA GLY A 13 13.26 14.84 -19.43
C GLY A 13 11.91 14.58 -18.76
N ALA A 14 11.67 15.26 -17.63
CA ALA A 14 10.54 14.99 -16.75
C ALA A 14 9.17 15.15 -17.43
N TYR A 15 9.03 16.12 -18.35
CA TYR A 15 7.78 16.33 -19.09
C TYR A 15 7.47 15.18 -20.04
N VAL A 16 8.48 14.62 -20.71
CA VAL A 16 8.32 13.44 -21.57
C VAL A 16 7.99 12.21 -20.73
N LYS A 17 8.62 12.07 -19.57
CA LYS A 17 8.34 10.97 -18.64
C LYS A 17 6.87 10.97 -18.19
N ARG A 18 6.38 12.16 -17.82
CA ARG A 18 4.96 12.37 -17.47
C ARG A 18 4.03 12.07 -18.64
N LEU A 19 4.37 12.50 -19.85
CA LEU A 19 3.60 12.17 -21.05
C LEU A 19 3.50 10.65 -21.26
N GLN A 20 4.61 9.92 -21.13
CA GLN A 20 4.64 8.46 -21.26
C GLN A 20 3.77 7.77 -20.19
N GLU A 21 3.82 8.25 -18.94
CA GLU A 21 2.94 7.76 -17.85
C GLU A 21 1.46 8.00 -18.18
N GLU A 22 1.11 9.21 -18.60
CA GLU A 22 -0.26 9.62 -18.94
C GLU A 22 -0.82 8.81 -20.12
N LEU A 23 -0.05 8.65 -21.21
CA LEU A 23 -0.44 7.83 -22.36
C LEU A 23 -0.51 6.33 -22.02
N LYS A 24 0.34 5.84 -21.11
CA LYS A 24 0.30 4.45 -20.64
C LYS A 24 -0.94 4.18 -19.82
N ASN A 25 -1.31 5.09 -18.92
CA ASN A 25 -2.55 5.02 -18.14
C ASN A 25 -3.80 5.04 -19.02
N LEU A 26 -3.73 5.75 -20.15
CA LEU A 26 -4.79 5.79 -21.15
C LEU A 26 -4.78 4.59 -22.12
N GLY A 27 -3.79 3.70 -22.03
CA GLY A 27 -3.68 2.50 -22.87
C GLY A 27 -3.03 2.71 -24.25
N TYR A 28 -2.46 3.89 -24.51
CA TYR A 28 -1.84 4.24 -25.81
C TYR A 28 -0.34 3.93 -25.87
N TYR A 29 0.35 3.87 -24.73
CA TYR A 29 1.78 3.63 -24.66
C TYR A 29 2.10 2.33 -23.92
N ARG A 30 2.90 1.45 -24.54
CA ARG A 30 3.30 0.15 -23.97
C ARG A 30 4.78 0.07 -23.59
N GLY A 31 5.59 1.01 -24.06
CA GLY A 31 7.02 1.08 -23.81
C GLY A 31 7.40 1.41 -22.36
N SER A 32 8.71 1.53 -22.16
CA SER A 32 9.31 1.95 -20.89
C SER A 32 9.13 3.45 -20.66
N ILE A 33 8.94 3.84 -19.40
CA ILE A 33 8.87 5.25 -18.99
C ILE A 33 10.31 5.71 -18.70
N ASP A 34 11.02 6.08 -19.75
CA ASP A 34 12.44 6.47 -19.72
C ASP A 34 12.65 7.99 -19.82
N GLY A 35 11.58 8.75 -20.10
CA GLY A 35 11.65 10.19 -20.33
C GLY A 35 12.27 10.56 -21.68
N ILE A 36 12.31 9.66 -22.66
CA ILE A 36 12.82 9.91 -24.01
C ILE A 36 11.67 9.88 -25.01
N PHE A 37 11.50 10.98 -25.77
CA PHE A 37 10.45 11.07 -26.78
C PHE A 37 10.96 10.40 -28.06
N GLY A 38 10.99 9.07 -28.04
CA GLY A 38 11.39 8.22 -29.16
C GLY A 38 10.23 7.88 -30.10
N PRO A 39 10.48 6.98 -31.08
CA PRO A 39 9.48 6.55 -32.05
C PRO A 39 8.22 5.94 -31.40
N GLU A 40 8.38 5.17 -30.32
CA GLU A 40 7.24 4.57 -29.60
C GLU A 40 6.35 5.62 -28.92
N THR A 41 6.97 6.65 -28.33
CA THR A 41 6.24 7.77 -27.71
C THR A 41 5.48 8.56 -28.78
N GLU A 42 6.12 8.82 -29.93
CA GLU A 42 5.48 9.49 -31.08
C GLU A 42 4.30 8.70 -31.62
N ALA A 43 4.45 7.38 -31.80
CA ALA A 43 3.38 6.51 -32.26
C ALA A 43 2.19 6.50 -31.28
N ALA A 44 2.45 6.49 -29.97
CA ALA A 44 1.40 6.56 -28.95
C ALA A 44 0.66 7.91 -28.98
N VAL A 45 1.38 9.03 -29.17
CA VAL A 45 0.77 10.35 -29.32
C VAL A 45 -0.12 10.41 -30.57
N LYS A 46 0.38 9.95 -31.72
CA LYS A 46 -0.39 9.92 -32.97
C LYS A 46 -1.65 9.08 -32.84
N LYS A 47 -1.53 7.89 -32.24
CA LYS A 47 -2.69 7.03 -31.96
C LYS A 47 -3.72 7.73 -31.08
N PHE A 48 -3.28 8.39 -30.00
CA PHE A 48 -4.17 9.16 -29.13
C PHE A 48 -4.85 10.32 -29.88
N GLN A 49 -4.09 11.10 -30.64
CA GLN A 49 -4.61 12.21 -31.43
C GLN A 49 -5.67 11.74 -32.42
N LYS A 50 -5.40 10.65 -33.16
CA LYS A 50 -6.33 10.03 -34.09
C LYS A 50 -7.65 9.63 -33.43
N GLU A 51 -7.60 8.90 -32.32
CA GLU A 51 -8.81 8.47 -31.61
C GLU A 51 -9.60 9.64 -30.99
N LYS A 52 -8.92 10.72 -30.62
CA LYS A 52 -9.56 11.96 -30.13
C LYS A 52 -9.93 12.95 -31.23
N LYS A 53 -9.81 12.55 -32.51
CA LYS A 53 -10.11 13.40 -33.68
C LYS A 53 -9.34 14.73 -33.66
N LEU A 54 -8.09 14.69 -33.21
CA LEU A 54 -7.14 15.80 -33.25
C LEU A 54 -6.22 15.66 -34.48
N LYS A 55 -5.44 16.69 -34.76
CA LYS A 55 -4.38 16.63 -35.77
C LYS A 55 -3.33 15.58 -35.37
N GLU A 56 -3.10 14.58 -36.22
CA GLU A 56 -2.17 13.45 -36.01
C GLU A 56 -0.72 13.82 -36.37
N ASP A 57 -0.21 14.90 -35.80
CA ASP A 57 1.15 15.40 -36.08
C ASP A 57 2.23 14.80 -35.16
N GLY A 58 1.84 14.04 -34.13
CA GLY A 58 2.77 13.49 -33.14
C GLY A 58 3.34 14.54 -32.18
N ILE A 59 2.81 15.77 -32.20
CA ILE A 59 3.27 16.88 -31.37
C ILE A 59 2.25 17.11 -30.24
N VAL A 60 2.75 17.09 -29.01
CA VAL A 60 1.93 17.38 -27.84
C VAL A 60 2.00 18.85 -27.53
N GLY A 61 1.20 19.64 -28.24
CA GLY A 61 0.90 21.04 -27.91
C GLY A 61 -0.24 21.17 -26.89
N SER A 62 -0.67 22.41 -26.61
CA SER A 62 -1.71 22.72 -25.61
C SER A 62 -3.02 21.97 -25.84
N ILE A 63 -3.46 21.83 -27.09
CA ILE A 63 -4.70 21.11 -27.46
C ILE A 63 -4.57 19.62 -27.12
N THR A 64 -3.50 18.97 -27.57
CA THR A 64 -3.23 17.56 -27.27
C THR A 64 -3.10 17.34 -25.75
N ALA A 65 -2.38 18.22 -25.05
CA ALA A 65 -2.21 18.14 -23.60
C ALA A 65 -3.55 18.27 -22.85
N LYS A 66 -4.42 19.20 -23.29
CA LYS A 66 -5.76 19.33 -22.72
C LYS A 66 -6.58 18.07 -22.95
N ALA A 67 -6.58 17.52 -24.17
CA ALA A 67 -7.32 16.31 -24.48
C ALA A 67 -6.84 15.11 -23.66
N ILE A 68 -5.52 14.97 -23.43
CA ILE A 68 -4.95 13.96 -22.53
C ILE A 68 -5.50 14.14 -21.12
N ASN A 69 -5.52 15.37 -20.58
CA ASN A 69 -6.08 15.65 -19.26
C ASN A 69 -7.57 15.29 -19.17
N ASP A 70 -8.36 15.69 -20.16
CA ASP A 70 -9.80 15.39 -20.20
C ASP A 70 -10.05 13.88 -20.30
N ALA A 71 -9.22 13.16 -21.06
CA ALA A 71 -9.31 11.70 -21.17
C ALA A 71 -8.93 11.02 -19.84
N LEU A 72 -7.87 11.49 -19.17
CA LEU A 72 -7.45 10.98 -17.85
C LEU A 72 -8.50 11.23 -16.78
N ALA A 73 -9.22 12.35 -16.84
CA ALA A 73 -10.33 12.64 -15.92
C ALA A 73 -11.49 11.66 -16.08
N LYS A 74 -11.64 11.06 -17.26
CA LYS A 74 -12.68 10.06 -17.58
C LYS A 74 -12.22 8.62 -17.39
N VAL A 75 -10.91 8.37 -17.32
CA VAL A 75 -10.42 7.06 -16.88
C VAL A 75 -10.94 6.85 -15.46
N PRO A 76 -11.69 5.77 -15.19
CA PRO A 76 -12.03 5.43 -13.83
C PRO A 76 -10.71 5.23 -13.11
N LYS A 77 -10.32 6.20 -12.27
CA LYS A 77 -9.28 5.98 -11.27
C LYS A 77 -9.67 4.67 -10.60
N LYS A 78 -8.75 3.70 -10.48
CA LYS A 78 -8.95 2.52 -9.61
C LYS A 78 -9.56 3.10 -8.34
N GLN A 79 -10.86 2.91 -8.13
CA GLN A 79 -11.57 3.76 -7.18
C GLN A 79 -10.87 3.53 -5.86
N ASP A 80 -10.42 4.61 -5.23
CA ASP A 80 -9.98 4.50 -3.85
C ASP A 80 -11.18 3.87 -3.12
N PRO A 81 -11.04 2.71 -2.48
CA PRO A 81 -12.14 2.09 -1.75
C PRO A 81 -12.82 3.09 -0.80
N LEU A 82 -12.09 4.11 -0.33
CA LEU A 82 -12.60 5.20 0.46
C LEU A 82 -13.57 6.14 -0.29
N ASP A 83 -13.33 6.42 -1.58
CA ASP A 83 -14.22 7.27 -2.39
C ASP A 83 -15.52 6.55 -2.72
N LEU A 84 -15.45 5.25 -3.03
CA LEU A 84 -16.65 4.42 -3.22
C LEU A 84 -17.46 4.34 -1.92
N ALA A 85 -16.78 4.13 -0.78
CA ALA A 85 -17.42 4.10 0.52
C ALA A 85 -18.12 5.40 0.89
N LYS A 86 -17.50 6.56 0.65
CA LYS A 86 -18.14 7.87 0.87
C LYS A 86 -19.43 8.01 0.06
N ARG A 87 -19.45 7.54 -1.20
CA ARG A 87 -20.65 7.55 -2.04
C ARG A 87 -21.73 6.62 -1.50
N ILE A 88 -21.35 5.41 -1.09
CA ILE A 88 -22.27 4.45 -0.45
C ILE A 88 -22.86 5.06 0.83
N PHE A 89 -22.05 5.67 1.70
CA PHE A 89 -22.57 6.33 2.91
C PHE A 89 -23.54 7.44 2.60
N GLY A 90 -23.25 8.29 1.61
CA GLY A 90 -24.19 9.35 1.19
C GLY A 90 -25.49 8.80 0.58
N MET A 91 -25.50 7.58 0.04
CA MET A 91 -26.73 6.89 -0.38
C MET A 91 -27.46 6.30 0.81
N LEU A 92 -26.74 5.69 1.76
CA LEU A 92 -27.29 5.10 2.98
C LEU A 92 -27.96 6.16 3.88
N GLU A 93 -27.38 7.36 4.02
CA GLU A 93 -27.98 8.46 4.79
C GLU A 93 -29.36 8.86 4.27
N LYS A 94 -29.59 8.80 2.95
CA LYS A 94 -30.91 9.07 2.35
C LYS A 94 -31.94 7.98 2.61
N VAL A 95 -31.48 6.77 2.98
CA VAL A 95 -32.33 5.65 3.35
C VAL A 95 -32.66 5.72 4.84
N GLU A 96 -31.73 6.18 5.68
CA GLU A 96 -31.89 6.34 7.13
C GLU A 96 -33.16 7.13 7.51
N ASP A 97 -33.45 8.21 6.78
CA ASP A 97 -34.63 9.05 7.01
C ASP A 97 -35.96 8.34 6.77
N LYS A 98 -35.96 7.23 6.01
CA LYS A 98 -37.15 6.45 5.65
C LYS A 98 -37.39 5.25 6.57
N LEU A 99 -36.48 4.98 7.50
CA LEU A 99 -36.55 3.83 8.41
C LEU A 99 -37.41 4.13 9.65
N CYS A 100 -38.05 3.09 10.20
CA CYS A 100 -38.66 3.18 11.53
C CYS A 100 -37.57 3.22 12.62
N ASP A 101 -37.94 3.57 13.85
CA ASP A 101 -36.97 3.75 14.94
C ASP A 101 -36.18 2.48 15.27
N GLU A 102 -36.82 1.31 15.21
CA GLU A 102 -36.16 0.01 15.40
C GLU A 102 -35.13 -0.28 14.31
N GLN A 103 -35.47 0.01 13.05
CA GLN A 103 -34.57 -0.14 11.91
C GLN A 103 -33.42 0.86 11.93
N LYS A 104 -33.64 2.07 12.46
CA LYS A 104 -32.59 3.10 12.61
C LYS A 104 -31.49 2.66 13.57
N GLU A 105 -31.83 1.99 14.67
CA GLU A 105 -30.82 1.50 15.61
C GLU A 105 -29.96 0.38 15.00
N GLU A 106 -30.57 -0.55 14.27
CA GLU A 106 -29.82 -1.56 13.51
C GLU A 106 -28.95 -0.93 12.42
N PHE A 107 -29.50 0.05 11.69
CA PHE A 107 -28.80 0.79 10.66
C PHE A 107 -27.57 1.54 11.19
N LYS A 108 -27.68 2.25 12.33
CA LYS A 108 -26.55 2.92 12.98
C LYS A 108 -25.45 1.94 13.37
N LYS A 109 -25.81 0.76 13.88
CA LYS A 109 -24.85 -0.31 14.21
C LYS A 109 -24.10 -0.79 12.97
N LEU A 110 -24.83 -1.11 11.89
CA LEU A 110 -24.23 -1.55 10.61
C LEU A 110 -23.35 -0.46 9.97
N LYS A 111 -23.80 0.79 9.99
CA LYS A 111 -23.02 1.96 9.51
C LYS A 111 -21.71 2.07 10.29
N GLY A 112 -21.76 1.96 11.62
CA GLY A 112 -20.58 1.99 12.48
C GLY A 112 -19.62 0.81 12.27
N GLU A 113 -20.12 -0.39 11.98
CA GLU A 113 -19.30 -1.55 11.61
C GLU A 113 -18.61 -1.35 10.24
N LEU A 114 -19.35 -0.86 9.25
CA LEU A 114 -18.81 -0.56 7.93
C LEU A 114 -17.70 0.51 8.00
N GLU A 115 -17.89 1.58 8.77
CA GLU A 115 -16.87 2.60 9.01
C GLU A 115 -15.60 2.02 9.64
N LYS A 116 -15.75 1.11 10.62
CA LYS A 116 -14.60 0.43 11.24
C LYS A 116 -13.83 -0.43 10.23
N GLN A 117 -14.53 -1.16 9.36
CA GLN A 117 -13.90 -1.97 8.31
C GLN A 117 -13.15 -1.11 7.29
N LEU A 118 -13.74 0.03 6.92
CA LEU A 118 -13.12 0.98 6.00
C LEU A 118 -11.87 1.63 6.59
N LYS A 119 -11.92 2.09 7.85
CA LYS A 119 -10.76 2.63 8.56
C LYS A 119 -9.64 1.59 8.68
N ALA A 120 -9.98 0.34 8.99
CA ALA A 120 -9.00 -0.75 9.03
C ALA A 120 -8.36 -1.04 7.66
N SER A 121 -9.05 -0.75 6.55
CA SER A 121 -8.56 -0.96 5.19
C SER A 121 -7.68 0.19 4.68
N GLN A 122 -7.62 1.31 5.39
CA GLN A 122 -6.77 2.46 5.05
C GLN A 122 -5.31 2.21 5.40
N PHE A 123 -4.43 2.94 4.71
CA PHE A 123 -3.03 2.98 5.06
C PHE A 123 -2.82 3.59 6.45
N GLN A 124 -2.13 2.84 7.30
CA GLN A 124 -1.49 3.34 8.50
C GLN A 124 -0.20 4.03 8.07
N GLU A 125 -0.19 5.35 8.18
CA GLU A 125 0.88 6.18 7.61
C GLU A 125 2.05 6.39 8.59
N ASN A 126 3.25 6.54 8.03
CA ASN A 126 4.47 6.91 8.77
C ASN A 126 4.79 5.99 9.97
N ILE A 127 4.47 4.70 9.88
CA ILE A 127 4.75 3.72 10.94
C ILE A 127 6.25 3.40 10.95
N LYS A 128 6.87 3.37 12.14
CA LYS A 128 8.26 2.93 12.27
C LYS A 128 8.32 1.41 12.11
N ALA A 129 9.09 0.93 11.14
CA ALA A 129 9.38 -0.47 10.96
C ALA A 129 10.79 -0.81 11.46
N THR A 130 10.91 -1.91 12.19
CA THR A 130 12.22 -2.51 12.54
C THR A 130 12.32 -3.92 11.97
N ARG A 131 13.51 -4.50 12.05
CA ARG A 131 13.73 -5.89 11.67
C ARG A 131 13.22 -6.80 12.78
N GLU A 132 12.48 -7.83 12.40
CA GLU A 132 12.05 -8.90 13.31
C GLU A 132 13.28 -9.58 13.92
N GLY A 133 13.18 -9.96 15.20
CA GLY A 133 14.24 -10.67 15.90
C GLY A 133 15.37 -9.80 16.48
N THR A 134 15.38 -8.48 16.34
CA THR A 134 16.30 -7.64 17.14
C THR A 134 15.76 -7.50 18.57
N THR A 135 15.85 -8.55 19.38
CA THR A 135 15.73 -8.44 20.84
C THR A 135 17.08 -8.01 21.42
N ALA A 136 17.10 -7.65 22.71
CA ALA A 136 18.35 -7.41 23.43
C ALA A 136 19.27 -8.67 23.47
N GLU A 137 18.75 -9.85 23.12
CA GLU A 137 19.45 -11.15 23.17
C GLU A 137 19.96 -11.62 21.79
N GLY A 138 19.75 -10.85 20.72
CA GLY A 138 20.14 -11.22 19.35
C GLY A 138 19.05 -11.90 18.52
N LEU A 139 19.34 -12.14 17.23
CA LEU A 139 18.40 -12.69 16.25
C LEU A 139 17.98 -14.11 16.61
N ARG A 140 16.69 -14.30 16.93
CA ARG A 140 16.11 -15.64 17.00
C ARG A 140 15.89 -16.19 15.58
N PRO A 141 16.34 -17.41 15.27
CA PRO A 141 16.22 -17.97 13.92
C PRO A 141 14.78 -18.34 13.56
N LYS A 142 13.93 -18.62 14.55
CA LYS A 142 12.53 -19.03 14.38
C LYS A 142 11.60 -18.30 15.34
N THR A 143 10.47 -17.83 14.83
CA THR A 143 9.43 -17.17 15.62
C THR A 143 8.62 -18.17 16.44
N ALA A 144 7.84 -17.68 17.41
CA ALA A 144 6.93 -18.50 18.21
C ALA A 144 5.85 -19.22 17.38
N TYR A 145 5.65 -18.80 16.13
CA TYR A 145 4.63 -19.32 15.20
C TYR A 145 5.21 -20.06 14.00
N GLY A 146 6.50 -20.38 14.02
CA GLY A 146 7.07 -21.29 13.04
C GLY A 146 7.79 -20.64 11.87
N PHE A 147 7.75 -19.31 11.74
CA PHE A 147 8.42 -18.59 10.66
C PHE A 147 9.91 -18.46 10.94
N PHE A 148 10.72 -18.65 9.91
CA PHE A 148 12.16 -18.41 9.95
C PHE A 148 12.46 -16.97 9.54
N THR A 149 13.14 -16.21 10.39
CA THR A 149 13.35 -14.76 10.19
C THR A 149 14.21 -14.45 8.97
N ASP A 150 15.13 -15.36 8.61
CA ASP A 150 16.12 -15.25 7.53
C ASP A 150 15.66 -15.85 6.19
N THR A 151 14.64 -16.73 6.17
CA THR A 151 14.12 -17.33 4.93
C THR A 151 12.70 -16.92 4.58
N ASP A 152 11.84 -16.74 5.58
CA ASP A 152 10.44 -16.42 5.36
C ASP A 152 10.20 -14.92 5.25
N LYS A 153 9.21 -14.56 4.44
CA LYS A 153 8.80 -13.18 4.22
C LYS A 153 7.48 -12.97 4.91
N PHE A 154 7.53 -12.26 6.02
CA PHE A 154 6.37 -11.92 6.82
C PHE A 154 6.60 -10.59 7.54
N VAL A 155 5.53 -10.08 8.10
CA VAL A 155 5.57 -9.03 9.11
C VAL A 155 5.02 -9.54 10.43
N ALA A 156 5.40 -8.89 11.52
CA ALA A 156 4.70 -9.00 12.79
C ALA A 156 3.84 -7.76 13.01
N LEU A 157 2.62 -7.97 13.52
CA LEU A 157 1.76 -6.90 14.00
C LEU A 157 1.39 -7.12 15.48
N PRO A 158 1.18 -6.05 16.27
CA PRO A 158 1.07 -6.14 17.73
C PRO A 158 -0.32 -6.62 18.18
N CYS A 159 -0.87 -7.63 17.50
CA CYS A 159 -2.16 -8.22 17.83
C CYS A 159 -2.22 -9.69 17.43
N THR A 160 -2.59 -10.54 18.39
CA THR A 160 -2.62 -12.00 18.20
C THR A 160 -3.65 -12.47 17.16
N GLY A 161 -4.79 -11.78 17.05
CA GLY A 161 -5.86 -12.11 16.09
C GLY A 161 -5.55 -11.84 14.62
N LEU A 162 -4.40 -11.23 14.31
CA LEU A 162 -4.03 -10.89 12.94
C LEU A 162 -3.22 -11.95 12.20
N LYS A 163 -2.81 -13.02 12.86
CA LYS A 163 -2.03 -14.09 12.22
C LYS A 163 -2.76 -14.65 10.99
N GLY A 164 -2.01 -14.85 9.91
CA GLY A 164 -2.54 -15.33 8.63
C GLY A 164 -3.31 -14.29 7.83
N LYS A 165 -3.57 -13.09 8.38
CA LYS A 165 -4.01 -11.94 7.58
C LYS A 165 -2.88 -11.47 6.68
N TRP A 166 -3.22 -10.72 5.65
CA TRP A 166 -2.26 -10.20 4.68
C TRP A 166 -2.24 -8.67 4.71
N VAL A 167 -1.07 -8.11 4.49
CA VAL A 167 -0.87 -6.67 4.43
C VAL A 167 -0.09 -6.27 3.19
N GLU A 168 -0.38 -5.08 2.67
CA GLU A 168 0.50 -4.37 1.77
C GLU A 168 1.34 -3.38 2.59
N ILE A 169 2.66 -3.54 2.57
CA ILE A 169 3.62 -2.56 3.11
C ILE A 169 4.23 -1.76 1.95
N VAL A 170 4.43 -0.46 2.15
CA VAL A 170 4.99 0.45 1.14
C VAL A 170 6.08 1.31 1.77
N LEU A 171 7.26 1.28 1.18
CA LEU A 171 8.42 2.09 1.55
C LEU A 171 8.32 3.51 0.96
N PRO A 172 9.12 4.47 1.47
CA PRO A 172 9.10 5.86 0.98
C PRO A 172 9.53 5.98 -0.49
N ASP A 173 10.33 5.04 -0.99
CA ASP A 173 10.77 5.01 -2.40
C ASP A 173 9.70 4.44 -3.36
N GLY A 174 8.56 3.98 -2.83
CA GLY A 174 7.46 3.36 -3.59
C GLY A 174 7.58 1.84 -3.78
N THR A 175 8.64 1.21 -3.28
CA THR A 175 8.73 -0.25 -3.21
C THR A 175 7.65 -0.78 -2.28
N ARG A 176 6.96 -1.84 -2.70
CA ARG A 176 5.84 -2.43 -1.96
C ARG A 176 5.97 -3.94 -1.82
N ALA A 177 5.41 -4.50 -0.76
CA ALA A 177 5.27 -5.95 -0.60
C ALA A 177 3.89 -6.33 -0.09
N VAL A 178 3.31 -7.38 -0.64
CA VAL A 178 2.09 -8.05 -0.15
C VAL A 178 2.52 -9.33 0.53
N VAL A 179 2.34 -9.38 1.85
CA VAL A 179 2.94 -10.40 2.73
C VAL A 179 1.98 -10.82 3.85
N PRO A 180 2.10 -12.05 4.37
CA PRO A 180 1.32 -12.48 5.52
C PRO A 180 1.84 -11.83 6.82
N VAL A 181 0.93 -11.70 7.78
CA VAL A 181 1.25 -11.49 9.20
C VAL A 181 1.62 -12.85 9.78
N GLY A 182 2.93 -13.06 9.97
CA GLY A 182 3.51 -14.33 10.40
C GLY A 182 3.79 -14.43 11.90
N ASP A 183 3.90 -13.28 12.58
CA ASP A 183 4.21 -13.23 14.00
C ASP A 183 3.44 -12.09 14.71
N VAL A 184 3.57 -12.03 16.04
CA VAL A 184 2.98 -11.01 16.91
C VAL A 184 4.09 -10.14 17.50
N GLY A 185 4.13 -8.90 17.06
CA GLY A 185 5.16 -7.92 17.40
C GLY A 185 4.90 -6.63 16.62
N PRO A 186 5.40 -5.46 17.01
CA PRO A 186 6.28 -5.19 18.13
C PRO A 186 5.61 -5.41 19.47
N TRP A 187 6.38 -5.86 20.46
CA TRP A 187 5.79 -6.39 21.68
C TRP A 187 5.28 -5.29 22.61
N ASN A 188 4.02 -5.39 23.02
CA ASN A 188 3.36 -4.41 23.89
C ASN A 188 2.86 -5.05 25.18
N GLY A 189 3.71 -5.41 26.15
CA GLY A 189 3.22 -5.89 27.46
C GLY A 189 3.02 -7.40 27.53
N GLY A 190 2.72 -8.03 26.39
CA GLY A 190 2.75 -9.47 26.20
C GLY A 190 1.51 -10.23 26.63
N GLY A 191 0.88 -10.89 25.67
CA GLY A 191 0.24 -12.18 25.86
C GLY A 191 1.19 -13.31 25.47
N THR A 192 1.04 -14.49 26.06
CA THR A 192 1.77 -15.70 25.60
C THR A 192 0.95 -16.44 24.56
N ARG A 193 1.52 -17.48 23.90
CA ARG A 193 0.70 -18.43 23.11
C ARG A 193 -0.46 -19.02 23.93
N LYS A 194 -0.31 -19.09 25.26
CA LYS A 194 -1.31 -19.60 26.21
C LYS A 194 -2.29 -18.52 26.71
N GLU A 195 -1.88 -17.24 26.73
CA GLU A 195 -2.71 -16.11 27.18
C GLU A 195 -2.62 -14.93 26.21
N PRO A 196 -3.27 -14.99 25.05
CA PRO A 196 -2.97 -14.10 23.92
C PRO A 196 -3.55 -12.67 24.01
N THR A 197 -4.48 -12.38 24.92
CA THR A 197 -5.41 -11.24 24.72
C THR A 197 -5.18 -10.00 25.59
N LYS A 198 -4.29 -10.03 26.59
CA LYS A 198 -4.26 -8.96 27.61
C LYS A 198 -3.71 -7.61 27.15
N PHE A 199 -2.90 -7.56 26.08
CA PHE A 199 -2.22 -6.33 25.66
C PHE A 199 -2.08 -6.14 24.14
N ASP A 200 -2.97 -6.74 23.36
CA ASP A 200 -3.07 -6.44 21.93
C ASP A 200 -3.22 -4.92 21.70
N ASP A 201 -2.57 -4.41 20.65
CA ASP A 201 -2.54 -3.00 20.27
C ASP A 201 -3.16 -2.80 18.88
N PRO A 202 -4.51 -2.73 18.78
CA PRO A 202 -5.20 -2.63 17.52
C PRO A 202 -5.22 -1.19 16.98
N TYR A 203 -4.07 -0.52 16.93
CA TYR A 203 -3.95 0.91 16.62
C TYR A 203 -4.58 1.31 15.27
N TRP A 204 -4.66 0.39 14.31
CA TRP A 204 -5.29 0.62 13.01
C TRP A 204 -6.81 0.83 13.10
N LYS A 205 -7.48 0.31 14.14
CA LYS A 205 -8.93 0.52 14.34
C LYS A 205 -9.26 1.95 14.72
N THR A 206 -8.33 2.61 15.39
CA THR A 206 -8.46 3.97 15.94
C THR A 206 -7.64 5.00 15.17
N ASN A 207 -6.88 4.58 14.14
CA ASN A 207 -5.91 5.42 13.43
C ASN A 207 -4.92 6.11 14.40
N SER A 208 -4.56 5.42 15.47
CA SER A 208 -3.63 5.90 16.49
C SER A 208 -2.21 5.41 16.20
N ARG A 209 -1.22 5.95 16.92
CA ARG A 209 0.14 5.39 16.88
C ARG A 209 0.20 4.09 17.69
N PRO A 210 0.95 3.08 17.24
CA PRO A 210 1.26 1.91 18.04
C PRO A 210 1.91 2.30 19.37
N GLN A 211 1.46 1.70 20.47
CA GLN A 211 1.97 1.92 21.82
C GLN A 211 3.48 1.69 21.90
N ALA A 212 3.99 0.66 21.22
CA ALA A 212 5.40 0.36 21.23
C ALA A 212 6.27 1.52 20.72
N GLU A 213 5.77 2.39 19.84
CA GLU A 213 6.54 3.57 19.37
C GLU A 213 6.81 4.62 20.44
N SER A 214 6.04 4.64 21.54
CA SER A 214 6.31 5.50 22.70
C SER A 214 7.66 5.19 23.37
N GLY A 215 8.24 4.02 23.08
CA GLY A 215 9.44 3.51 23.74
C GLY A 215 9.15 2.66 24.96
N THR A 216 7.89 2.53 25.34
CA THR A 216 7.46 1.78 26.52
C THR A 216 6.19 0.99 26.23
N ASP A 217 6.14 -0.25 26.70
CA ASP A 217 4.95 -1.08 26.61
C ASP A 217 3.92 -0.75 27.72
N LYS A 218 2.72 -1.34 27.66
CA LYS A 218 1.67 -1.16 28.68
C LYS A 218 2.06 -1.59 30.11
N ARG A 219 3.21 -2.25 30.29
CA ARG A 219 3.74 -2.68 31.59
C ARG A 219 4.96 -1.86 32.03
N GLY A 220 5.31 -0.79 31.32
CA GLY A 220 6.43 0.07 31.68
C GLY A 220 7.81 -0.41 31.18
N ARG A 221 7.88 -1.46 30.36
CA ARG A 221 9.16 -1.97 29.84
C ARG A 221 9.54 -1.30 28.53
N LYS A 222 10.85 -1.16 28.28
CA LYS A 222 11.37 -0.57 27.04
C LYS A 222 11.02 -1.42 25.82
N THR A 223 10.71 -0.76 24.71
CA THR A 223 10.42 -1.38 23.41
C THR A 223 11.45 -0.97 22.35
N ASN A 224 11.41 -1.64 21.19
CA ASN A 224 12.20 -1.28 20.00
C ASN A 224 11.68 -0.02 19.27
N LYS A 225 10.62 0.62 19.79
CA LYS A 225 9.94 1.78 19.20
C LYS A 225 9.33 1.53 17.82
N ALA A 226 9.06 0.29 17.43
CA ALA A 226 8.41 -0.01 16.17
C ALA A 226 6.88 -0.06 16.30
N GLY A 227 6.19 0.08 15.18
CA GLY A 227 4.77 -0.24 15.02
C GLY A 227 4.48 -1.47 14.16
N ILE A 228 5.50 -1.97 13.47
CA ILE A 228 5.49 -3.18 12.65
C ILE A 228 6.91 -3.74 12.62
N ASP A 229 7.06 -5.05 12.72
CA ASP A 229 8.34 -5.71 12.50
C ASP A 229 8.33 -6.41 11.14
N ILE A 230 9.47 -6.37 10.45
CA ILE A 230 9.65 -6.93 9.11
C ILE A 230 10.71 -8.03 9.22
N SER A 231 10.38 -9.25 8.79
CA SER A 231 11.35 -10.34 8.69
C SER A 231 12.64 -9.93 7.98
N GLN A 232 13.79 -10.45 8.42
CA GLN A 232 15.08 -10.13 7.82
C GLN A 232 15.08 -10.41 6.32
N LYS A 233 14.49 -11.53 5.88
CA LYS A 233 14.44 -11.84 4.45
C LYS A 233 13.65 -10.82 3.64
N LEU A 234 12.51 -10.37 4.17
CA LEU A 234 11.69 -9.36 3.51
C LEU A 234 12.40 -8.01 3.47
N TRP A 235 13.07 -7.62 4.56
CA TRP A 235 13.87 -6.39 4.64
C TRP A 235 14.90 -6.31 3.50
N GLU A 236 15.70 -7.37 3.36
CA GLU A 236 16.70 -7.50 2.29
C GLU A 236 16.05 -7.48 0.90
N GLN A 237 14.99 -8.26 0.69
CA GLN A 237 14.31 -8.33 -0.61
C GLN A 237 13.55 -7.07 -0.97
N MET A 238 13.21 -6.22 -0.03
CA MET A 238 12.69 -4.88 -0.30
C MET A 238 13.80 -3.88 -0.61
N GLY A 239 15.07 -4.23 -0.41
CA GLY A 239 16.23 -3.41 -0.74
C GLY A 239 16.60 -2.41 0.35
N LEU A 240 16.17 -2.67 1.59
CA LEU A 240 16.57 -1.87 2.74
C LEU A 240 17.99 -2.26 3.18
N ASP A 241 18.76 -1.27 3.65
CA ASP A 241 20.11 -1.49 4.15
C ASP A 241 20.12 -2.45 5.34
N PRO A 242 20.87 -3.56 5.31
CA PRO A 242 21.03 -4.47 6.44
C PRO A 242 21.65 -3.84 7.69
N LYS A 243 22.32 -2.69 7.57
CA LYS A 243 22.85 -1.93 8.71
C LYS A 243 21.84 -0.94 9.28
N ALA A 244 20.78 -0.61 8.55
CA ALA A 244 19.74 0.28 9.06
C ALA A 244 18.97 -0.41 10.21
N GLY A 245 18.88 0.29 11.35
CA GLY A 245 18.13 -0.19 12.51
C GLY A 245 16.61 -0.04 12.35
N SER A 246 16.13 0.84 11.47
CA SER A 246 14.71 1.08 11.23
C SER A 246 14.45 1.82 9.92
N THR A 247 13.20 1.81 9.45
CA THR A 247 12.71 2.65 8.35
C THR A 247 11.30 3.16 8.64
N ARG A 248 10.77 4.04 7.80
CA ARG A 248 9.35 4.43 7.80
C ARG A 248 8.61 3.66 6.72
N VAL A 249 7.43 3.18 7.05
CA VAL A 249 6.55 2.51 6.09
C VAL A 249 5.14 3.07 6.24
N LYS A 250 4.34 2.84 5.22
CA LYS A 250 2.89 2.76 5.40
C LYS A 250 2.42 1.36 5.11
N TRP A 251 1.34 0.94 5.75
CA TRP A 251 0.79 -0.39 5.53
C TRP A 251 -0.74 -0.44 5.66
N ARG A 252 -1.38 -1.41 5.04
CA ARG A 252 -2.83 -1.67 5.17
C ARG A 252 -3.13 -3.16 5.04
N PHE A 253 -4.31 -3.60 5.48
CA PHE A 253 -4.81 -4.94 5.16
C PHE A 253 -5.14 -5.07 3.67
N VAL A 254 -4.89 -6.26 3.14
CA VAL A 254 -5.26 -6.66 1.78
C VAL A 254 -5.69 -8.12 1.77
N ASP A 255 -6.42 -8.52 0.74
CA ASP A 255 -6.66 -9.94 0.47
C ASP A 255 -5.35 -10.64 0.08
N PRO A 256 -5.21 -11.94 0.42
CA PRO A 256 -4.07 -12.72 -0.06
C PRO A 256 -4.06 -12.76 -1.60
N PRO A 257 -2.86 -12.74 -2.23
CA PRO A 257 -2.72 -13.04 -3.65
C PRO A 257 -3.35 -14.39 -3.99
N LYS A 258 -3.93 -14.52 -5.19
CA LYS A 258 -4.64 -15.74 -5.62
C LYS A 258 -3.78 -17.00 -5.59
N ASP A 259 -2.48 -16.84 -5.80
CA ASP A 259 -1.49 -17.93 -5.77
C ASP A 259 -0.91 -18.18 -4.36
N GLY A 260 -1.36 -17.42 -3.36
CA GLY A 260 -0.89 -17.46 -1.97
C GLY A 260 0.57 -17.03 -1.80
N GLN A 261 1.18 -16.43 -2.82
CA GLN A 261 2.59 -16.07 -2.80
C GLN A 261 2.80 -14.66 -2.27
N VAL A 262 3.94 -14.46 -1.61
CA VAL A 262 4.43 -13.12 -1.30
C VAL A 262 4.78 -12.42 -2.62
N GLU A 263 4.29 -11.19 -2.80
CA GLU A 263 4.59 -10.36 -3.95
C GLU A 263 5.38 -9.13 -3.53
N ILE A 264 6.57 -8.90 -4.10
CA ILE A 264 7.35 -7.68 -3.90
C ILE A 264 7.41 -6.95 -5.24
N THR A 265 7.00 -5.68 -5.26
CA THR A 265 7.11 -4.81 -6.44
C THR A 265 8.07 -3.67 -6.14
N LYS A 266 9.21 -3.64 -6.82
CA LYS A 266 10.24 -2.61 -6.70
C LYS A 266 9.78 -1.29 -7.33
N ARG A 267 10.44 -0.18 -6.97
CA ARG A 267 10.18 1.16 -7.54
C ARG A 267 10.19 1.20 -9.07
N ASN A 268 11.04 0.42 -9.72
CA ASN A 268 11.13 0.33 -11.19
C ASN A 268 10.02 -0.55 -11.83
N GLY A 269 9.11 -1.10 -11.03
CA GLY A 269 8.03 -1.98 -11.49
C GLY A 269 8.39 -3.46 -11.53
N THR A 270 9.65 -3.85 -11.25
CA THR A 270 10.04 -5.26 -11.18
C THR A 270 9.24 -5.98 -10.11
N LYS A 271 8.60 -7.10 -10.49
CA LYS A 271 7.84 -7.96 -9.57
C LYS A 271 8.60 -9.22 -9.25
N ILE A 272 8.58 -9.59 -7.98
CA ILE A 272 9.22 -10.78 -7.44
C ILE A 272 8.15 -11.55 -6.67
N LYS A 273 7.95 -12.84 -7.00
CA LYS A 273 7.01 -13.72 -6.30
C LYS A 273 7.73 -14.87 -5.62
N HIS A 274 7.31 -15.19 -4.40
CA HIS A 274 7.88 -16.31 -3.64
C HIS A 274 6.83 -17.00 -2.78
N LYS A 275 6.94 -18.32 -2.65
CA LYS A 275 6.29 -19.08 -1.56
C LYS A 275 7.16 -19.00 -0.31
N ASN A 276 6.54 -18.80 0.86
CA ASN A 276 7.20 -19.12 2.12
C ASN A 276 7.27 -20.64 2.25
N LYS A 277 8.35 -21.16 2.83
CA LYS A 277 8.43 -22.59 3.15
C LYS A 277 7.52 -22.75 4.36
N GLY A 278 6.35 -23.38 4.21
CA GLY A 278 5.30 -23.38 5.22
C GLY A 278 5.83 -23.64 6.64
N GLY A 279 5.35 -22.83 7.58
CA GLY A 279 5.57 -23.02 9.03
C GLY A 279 4.76 -24.18 9.60
#